data_AF-A0A951RGM0-F1
#
_entry.id   AF-A0A951RGM0-F1
#
_cell.length_a   1.000
_cell.length_b   1.000
_cell.length_c   1.000
_cell.angle_alpha   90.00
_cell.angle_beta   90.00
_cell.angle_gamma   90.00
#
_symmetry.space_group_name_H-M   'P 1'
#
loop_
_entity.id
_entity.type
_entity.pdbx_description
1 polymer ?
#
loop_
_entity_poly.entity_id
_entity_poly.type
_entity_poly.pdbx_seq_one_letter_code
_entity_poly.pdbx_strand_id
1 'polypeptide(L)' 'MKTLILKFPENFSIDEKEAKMTLAAGLFKKGKLTLGQAAELVGLSKRTFMELLAAYDTEIINYPPEELDNDLANAKDYSI' A
#
# COMPACT_ATOMS: atom_id res chain seq x y z
N MET A 1 -2.13 -14.83 19.76
CA MET A 1 -2.53 -13.76 18.81
C MET A 1 -2.55 -12.43 19.56
N LYS A 2 -2.28 -11.30 18.89
CA LYS A 2 -2.35 -9.95 19.48
C LYS A 2 -3.41 -9.13 18.76
N THR A 3 -4.12 -8.27 19.47
CA THR A 3 -5.16 -7.41 18.92
C THR A 3 -4.71 -5.96 18.95
N LEU A 4 -4.90 -5.24 17.84
CA LEU A 4 -4.69 -3.80 17.71
C LEU A 4 -6.05 -3.14 17.52
N ILE A 5 -6.38 -2.15 18.34
CA ILE A 5 -7.61 -1.35 18.23
C ILE A 5 -7.20 0.04 17.73
N LEU A 6 -7.75 0.44 16.60
CA LEU A 6 -7.54 1.77 16.02
C LEU A 6 -8.81 2.59 16.18
N LYS A 7 -8.67 3.86 16.56
CA LYS A 7 -9.77 4.82 16.59
C LYS A 7 -9.51 5.84 15.49
N PHE A 8 -10.48 6.03 14.62
CA PHE A 8 -10.43 7.01 13.54
C PHE A 8 -11.40 8.16 13.82
N PRO A 9 -11.18 9.36 13.25
CA PRO A 9 -12.16 10.44 13.26
C PRO A 9 -13.49 10.03 12.64
N GLU A 10 -14.62 10.60 13.07
CA GLU A 10 -15.95 10.20 12.55
C GLU A 10 -16.14 10.49 11.06
N ASN A 11 -15.41 11.46 10.51
CA ASN A 11 -15.44 11.78 9.09
C ASN A 11 -14.48 10.91 8.24
N PHE A 12 -13.82 9.92 8.84
CA PHE A 12 -12.90 9.04 8.15
C PHE A 12 -13.62 7.77 7.71
N SER A 13 -13.74 7.58 6.39
CA SER A 13 -14.26 6.36 5.79
C SER A 13 -13.09 5.54 5.24
N ILE A 14 -12.93 4.31 5.74
CA ILE A 14 -11.96 3.35 5.22
C ILE A 14 -12.60 1.97 5.22
N ASP A 15 -12.30 1.19 4.19
CA ASP A 15 -12.68 -0.22 4.17
C ASP A 15 -11.74 -1.04 5.07
N GLU A 16 -12.31 -1.95 5.88
CA GLU A 16 -11.53 -2.75 6.82
C GLU A 16 -10.49 -3.63 6.11
N LYS A 17 -10.83 -4.16 4.92
CA LYS A 17 -9.94 -5.01 4.13
C LYS A 17 -8.79 -4.19 3.55
N GLU A 18 -9.07 -2.98 3.07
CA GLU A 18 -8.04 -2.04 2.60
C GLU A 18 -7.06 -1.65 3.72
N ALA A 19 -7.59 -1.33 4.91
CA ALA A 19 -6.77 -1.03 6.09
C ALA A 19 -5.87 -2.22 6.48
N LYS A 20 -6.43 -3.43 6.52
CA LYS A 20 -5.69 -4.68 6.78
C LYS A 20 -4.64 -4.95 5.71
N MET A 21 -4.96 -4.73 4.43
CA MET A 21 -4.03 -4.96 3.32
C MET A 21 -2.85 -4.01 3.38
N THR A 22 -3.09 -2.73 3.64
CA THR A 22 -2.05 -1.71 3.83
C THR A 22 -1.09 -2.08 4.97
N LEU A 23 -1.65 -2.49 6.11
CA LEU A 23 -0.86 -2.94 7.27
C LEU A 23 -0.08 -4.22 6.98
N ALA A 24 -0.71 -5.22 6.36
CA ALA A 24 -0.08 -6.50 6.01
C ALA A 24 1.10 -6.28 5.06
N ALA A 25 0.90 -5.52 3.99
CA ALA A 25 1.91 -5.19 2.99
C ALA A 25 3.09 -4.43 3.64
N GLY A 26 2.81 -3.38 4.41
CA GLY A 26 3.85 -2.59 5.06
C GLY A 26 4.69 -3.39 6.07
N LEU A 27 4.04 -4.25 6.87
CA LEU A 27 4.74 -5.08 7.86
C LEU A 27 5.52 -6.24 7.21
N PHE A 28 5.02 -6.81 6.12
CA PHE A 28 5.75 -7.80 5.32
C PHE A 28 7.02 -7.19 4.72
N LYS A 29 6.94 -6.02 4.08
CA LYS A 29 8.11 -5.30 3.52
C LYS A 29 9.17 -4.98 4.56
N LYS A 30 8.75 -4.64 5.78
CA LYS A 30 9.64 -4.39 6.93
C LYS A 30 10.19 -5.67 7.56
N GLY A 31 9.88 -6.85 7.02
CA GLY A 31 10.30 -8.15 7.56
C GLY A 31 9.69 -8.48 8.93
N LYS A 32 8.64 -7.77 9.36
CA LYS A 32 7.97 -7.97 10.66
C LYS A 32 6.93 -9.08 10.59
N LEU A 33 6.34 -9.29 9.42
CA LEU A 33 5.49 -10.44 9.14
C LEU A 33 6.11 -11.28 8.04
N THR A 34 6.01 -12.60 8.17
CA THR A 34 6.25 -13.50 7.04
C THR A 34 5.11 -13.39 6.02
N LEU A 35 5.34 -13.85 4.78
CA LEU A 35 4.30 -13.90 3.75
C LEU A 35 3.02 -14.61 4.24
N GLY A 36 3.18 -15.69 5.01
CA GLY A 36 2.06 -16.44 5.58
C GLY A 36 1.25 -15.66 6.61
N GLN A 37 1.94 -14.99 7.54
CA GLN A 37 1.28 -14.20 8.58
C GLN A 37 0.61 -12.95 7.98
N ALA A 38 1.21 -12.34 6.97
CA ALA A 38 0.62 -11.22 6.26
C ALA A 38 -0.64 -11.64 5.50
N ALA A 39 -0.62 -12.79 4.81
CA ALA A 39 -1.80 -13.35 4.14
C ALA A 39 -2.92 -13.70 5.14
N GLU A 40 -2.58 -14.26 6.31
CA GLU A 40 -3.53 -14.56 7.37
C GLU A 40 -4.20 -13.28 7.92
N LEU A 41 -3.45 -12.18 8.07
CA LEU A 41 -3.96 -10.91 8.58
C LEU A 41 -5.11 -10.35 7.72
N VAL A 42 -5.08 -10.61 6.42
CA VAL A 42 -6.09 -10.15 5.44
C VAL A 42 -7.08 -11.25 5.05
N GLY A 43 -7.00 -12.43 5.66
CA GLY A 43 -7.88 -13.57 5.37
C GLY A 43 -7.70 -14.16 3.96
N LEU A 44 -6.48 -14.11 3.42
CA LEU A 44 -6.16 -14.61 2.07
C LEU A 44 -5.23 -15.83 2.10
N SER A 45 -5.20 -16.56 0.99
CA SER A 45 -4.14 -17.54 0.75
C SER A 45 -2.79 -16.83 0.52
N LYS A 46 -1.67 -17.51 0.82
CA LYS A 46 -0.32 -16.97 0.55
C LYS A 46 -0.14 -16.55 -0.91
N ARG A 47 -0.71 -17.33 -1.83
CA ARG A 47 -0.64 -17.08 -3.27
C ARG A 47 -1.41 -15.81 -3.63
N THR A 48 -2.66 -15.72 -3.20
CA THR A 48 -3.51 -14.55 -3.48
C THR A 48 -2.93 -13.28 -2.88
N PHE A 49 -2.38 -13.35 -1.66
CA PHE A 49 -1.70 -12.20 -1.05
C PHE A 49 -0.49 -11.76 -1.88
N MET A 50 0.33 -12.70 -2.37
CA MET A 50 1.48 -12.38 -3.23
C MET A 50 1.07 -11.71 -4.55
N GLU A 51 0.02 -12.22 -5.20
CA GLU A 51 -0.54 -11.65 -6.44
C GLU A 51 -1.05 -10.22 -6.22
N LEU A 52 -1.78 -9.98 -5.12
CA LEU A 52 -2.33 -8.66 -4.80
C LEU A 52 -1.29 -7.68 -4.25
N LEU A 53 -0.23 -8.17 -3.60
CA LEU A 53 0.83 -7.33 -3.06
C LEU A 53 1.54 -6.54 -4.17
N ALA A 54 1.75 -7.17 -5.34
CA ALA A 54 2.34 -6.52 -6.50
C ALA A 54 1.47 -5.37 -7.04
N ALA A 55 0.13 -5.55 -7.04
CA ALA A 55 -0.81 -4.52 -7.45
C ALA A 55 -0.87 -3.37 -6.44
N TYR A 56 -0.94 -3.68 -5.14
CA TYR A 56 -0.94 -2.66 -4.07
C TYR A 56 0.36 -1.85 -3.99
N ASP A 57 1.50 -2.40 -4.42
CA ASP A 57 2.76 -1.65 -4.46
C ASP A 57 2.75 -0.54 -5.53
N THR A 58 2.02 -0.74 -6.62
CA THR A 58 1.92 0.26 -7.70
C THR A 58 1.04 1.46 -7.33
N GLU A 59 0.12 1.31 -6.38
CA GLU A 59 -0.75 2.40 -5.89
C GLU A 59 -0.05 3.31 -4.87
N ILE A 60 1.08 2.90 -4.28
CA ILE A 60 1.87 3.74 -3.36
C ILE A 60 2.63 4.84 -4.11
N ILE A 61 2.94 4.62 -5.40
CA ILE A 61 3.38 5.69 -6.29
C ILE A 61 2.13 6.48 -6.70
N ASN A 62 1.61 7.26 -5.75
CA ASN A 62 0.66 8.31 -6.05
C ASN A 62 1.43 9.46 -6.67
N TYR A 63 1.70 9.35 -7.97
CA TYR A 63 2.32 10.40 -8.76
C TYR A 63 1.19 11.13 -9.50
N PRO A 64 0.66 12.22 -8.92
CA PRO A 64 -0.46 12.93 -9.53
C PRO A 64 -0.06 13.40 -10.93
N PRO A 65 -0.98 13.41 -11.90
CA PRO A 65 -0.67 13.81 -13.28
C PRO A 65 0.02 15.18 -13.38
N GLU A 66 -0.31 16.08 -12.46
CA GLU A 66 0.29 17.42 -12.36
C GLU A 66 1.81 17.38 -12.03
N GLU A 67 2.27 16.41 -11.25
CA GLU A 67 3.70 16.21 -10.97
C GLU A 67 4.43 15.67 -12.21
N LEU A 68 3.79 14.81 -13.01
CA LEU A 68 4.34 14.32 -14.29
C LEU A 68 4.52 15.45 -15.30
N ASP A 69 3.52 16.32 -15.43
CA ASP A 69 3.58 17.45 -16.34
C ASP A 69 4.68 18.44 -15.94
N ASN A 70 4.87 18.64 -14.64
CA ASN A 70 5.90 19.53 -14.10
C ASN A 70 7.32 18.96 -14.33
N ASP A 71 7.51 17.65 -14.12
CA ASP A 71 8.79 17.00 -14.38
C ASP A 71 9.11 16.94 -15.88
N LEU A 72 8.11 16.74 -16.75
CA LEU A 72 8.27 16.83 -18.21
C LEU A 72 8.65 18.25 -18.66
N ALA A 73 8.07 19.28 -18.05
CA ALA A 73 8.41 20.67 -18.34
C ALA A 73 9.85 20.98 -17.90
N ASN A 74 10.21 20.61 -16.68
CA ASN A 74 11.57 20.78 -16.16
C ASN A 74 12.59 20.01 -17.03
N ALA A 75 12.31 18.75 -17.40
CA ALA A 75 13.22 17.97 -18.24
C ALA A 75 13.43 18.56 -19.65
N LYS A 76 12.43 19.24 -20.22
CA LYS A 76 12.56 19.96 -21.50
C LYS A 76 13.43 21.20 -21.38
N ASP A 77 13.32 21.93 -20.26
CA ASP A 77 14.13 23.13 -20.01
C ASP A 77 15.62 22.83 -19.74
N TYR A 78 15.93 21.60 -19.30
CA TYR A 78 17.31 21.13 -19.08
C TYR A 78 17.88 20.24 -20.21
N SER A 79 17.16 20.08 -21.33
CA SER A 79 17.72 19.43 -22.51
C SER A 79 18.62 20.41 -23.26
N ILE A 80 19.93 20.31 -23.03
CA ILE A 80 21.00 21.00 -23.78
C ILE A 80 20.97 20.58 -25.26
#